data_AF-A0A2R7UJG9-F1
#
_entry.id   AF-A0A2R7UJG9-F1
#
_cell.length_a   1.000
_cell.length_b   1.000
_cell.length_c   1.000
_cell.angle_alpha   90.00
_cell.angle_beta   90.00
_cell.angle_gamma   90.00
#
_symmetry.space_group_name_H-M   'P 1'
#
loop_
_entity.id
_entity.type
_entity.pdbx_description
1 polymer ?
#
loop_
_entity_poly.entity_id
_entity_poly.type
_entity_poly.pdbx_seq_one_letter_code
_entity_poly.pdbx_strand_id
1 'polypeptide(L)' 'GLEEYIHYYNHDRIRLKLNGLSPVSYRTQATG' A
#
# COMPACT_ATOMS: atom_id res chain seq x y z
N GLY A 1 -5.20 -7.34 15.55
CA GLY A 1 -5.23 -8.73 15.07
C GLY A 1 -4.61 -8.86 13.68
N LEU A 2 -4.83 -10.00 13.01
CA LEU A 2 -4.30 -10.27 11.66
C LEU A 2 -4.92 -9.33 10.61
N GLU A 3 -6.19 -8.98 10.78
CA GLU A 3 -6.92 -8.14 9.84
C GLU A 3 -6.36 -6.70 9.82
N GLU A 4 -6.07 -6.15 11.00
CA GLU A 4 -5.45 -4.84 11.15
C GLU A 4 -4.02 -4.83 10.62
N TYR A 5 -3.30 -5.95 10.77
CA TYR A 5 -1.98 -6.12 10.16
C TYR A 5 -2.06 -6.11 8.62
N ILE A 6 -3.03 -6.82 8.04
CA ILE A 6 -3.25 -6.83 6.59
C ILE A 6 -3.66 -5.43 6.10
N HIS A 7 -4.56 -4.74 6.81
CA HIS A 7 -4.98 -3.39 6.49
C HIS A 7 -3.77 -2.43 6.49
N TYR A 8 -3.00 -2.41 7.58
CA TYR A 8 -1.80 -1.60 7.70
C TYR A 8 -0.84 -1.86 6.53
N TYR A 9 -0.58 -3.12 6.19
CA TYR A 9 0.31 -3.47 5.09
C TYR A 9 -0.19 -3.02 3.72
N ASN A 10 -1.49 -3.01 3.49
CA ASN A 10 -2.07 -2.69 2.19
C ASN A 10 -2.33 -1.19 2.00
N HIS A 11 -2.74 -0.48 3.05
CA HIS A 11 -3.25 0.89 2.97
C HIS A 11 -2.33 1.92 3.61
N ASP A 12 -1.80 1.63 4.79
CA ASP A 12 -1.13 2.65 5.62
C ASP A 12 0.39 2.62 5.48
N ARG A 13 0.95 1.48 5.07
CA ARG A 13 2.40 1.30 4.93
C ARG A 13 2.96 2.12 3.77
N ILE A 14 3.61 3.24 4.09
CA ILE A 14 4.33 4.07 3.12
C ILE A 14 5.68 3.42 2.77
N ARG A 15 6.01 3.36 1.47
CA ARG A 15 7.35 2.93 0.99
C ARG A 15 7.98 4.03 0.15
N LEU A 16 9.21 4.42 0.51
CA LEU A 16 9.98 5.45 -0.22
C LEU A 16 10.14 5.12 -1.71
N LYS A 17 10.32 3.84 -2.06
CA LYS A 17 10.45 3.39 -3.45
C LYS A 17 9.16 3.45 -4.28
N LEU A 18 8.01 3.63 -3.64
CA LEU A 18 6.72 3.74 -4.33
C LEU A 18 6.29 5.22 -4.43
N ASN A 19 7.23 6.16 -4.38
CA ASN A 19 6.95 7.60 -4.41
C ASN A 19 5.96 8.04 -3.32
N GLY A 20 6.06 7.44 -2.13
CA GLY A 20 5.17 7.74 -1.01
C GLY A 20 3.78 7.09 -1.09
N LEU A 21 3.49 6.30 -2.12
CA LEU A 21 2.22 5.60 -2.27
C LEU A 21 2.12 4.37 -1.36
N SER A 22 0.89 4.07 -0.94
CA SER A 22 0.55 2.77 -0.35
C SER A 22 0.66 1.65 -1.39
N PRO A 23 0.83 0.39 -0.97
CA PRO A 23 0.92 -0.73 -1.90
C PRO A 23 -0.30 -0.87 -2.82
N VAL A 24 -1.51 -0.61 -2.32
CA VAL A 24 -2.72 -0.67 -3.15
C VAL A 24 -2.75 0.48 -4.17
N SER A 25 -2.46 1.72 -3.75
CA SER A 25 -2.46 2.89 -4.65
C SER A 25 -1.41 2.78 -5.76
N TYR A 26 -0.23 2.22 -5.44
CA TYR A 26 0.80 1.96 -6.46
C TYR A 26 0.33 0.95 -7.51
N ARG A 27 -0.31 -0.15 -7.10
CA ARG A 27 -0.80 -1.17 -8.05
C ARG A 27 -1.91 -0.64 -8.94
N THR A 28 -2.82 0.18 -8.40
CA THR A 28 -3.90 0.79 -9.19
C THR A 28 -3.40 1.75 -10.26
N GLN A 29 -2.24 2.40 -10.05
CA GLN A 29 -1.60 3.22 -11.09
C GLN A 29 -0.91 2.37 -12.17
N ALA A 30 -0.31 1.25 -11.79
CA ALA A 30 0.34 0.34 -12.73
C ALA A 30 -0.64 -0.39 -13.68
N THR A 31 -1.93 -0.39 -13.35
CA THR A 31 -3.00 -0.98 -14.17
C THR A 31 -3.69 0.01 -15.09
N GLY A 32 -3.19 1.25 -15.17
CA GLY A 32 -3.64 2.27 -16.13
C GLY A 32 -2.96 2.14 -17.49
#